data_AF-A0A965LIQ9-F1
#
_entry.id   AF-A0A965LIQ9-F1
#
_cell.length_a   1.000
_cell.length_b   1.000
_cell.length_c   1.000
_cell.angle_alpha   90.00
_cell.angle_beta   90.00
_cell.angle_gamma   90.00
#
_symmetry.space_group_name_H-M   'P 1'
#
loop_
_entity.id
_entity.type
_entity.pdbx_description
1 polymer ?
#
loop_
_entity_poly.entity_id
_entity_poly.type
_entity_poly.pdbx_seq_one_letter_code
_entity_poly.pdbx_strand_id
1 'polypeptide(L)'
;MENHIYGIVKTTLNLRDELYRRAKAQAALEGKPLGRLMEESLEMRLQKSPVRPPLRQWLKSLPKIPKEGLADLRRIIESPDFRKVDPEMWR
;
A
#
# COMPACT_ATOMS: atom_id res chain seq x y z
N MET A 1 20.22 12.39 -18.12
CA MET A 1 18.78 12.42 -18.45
C MET A 1 18.37 11.00 -18.76
N GLU A 2 17.86 10.26 -17.77
CA GLU A 2 17.38 8.89 -17.97
C GLU A 2 15.92 8.92 -18.44
N ASN A 3 15.72 8.60 -19.72
CA ASN A 3 14.40 8.37 -20.29
C ASN A 3 13.84 7.05 -19.73
N HIS A 4 12.94 7.13 -18.75
CA HIS A 4 12.15 5.98 -18.33
C HIS A 4 11.18 5.62 -19.46
N ILE A 5 11.40 4.45 -20.08
CA ILE A 5 10.48 3.85 -21.04
C ILE A 5 9.26 3.36 -20.24
N TYR A 6 8.22 4.17 -20.14
CA TYR A 6 6.90 3.67 -19.73
C TYR A 6 6.30 2.89 -20.92
N GLY A 7 6.66 1.61 -21.03
CA GLY A 7 6.23 0.71 -22.10
C GLY A 7 4.91 0.01 -21.78
N ILE A 8 4.05 -0.15 -22.78
CA ILE A 8 2.87 -1.02 -22.70
C ILE A 8 3.36 -2.47 -22.56
N VAL A 9 2.99 -3.13 -21.46
CA VAL A 9 3.29 -4.55 -21.24
C VAL A 9 2.08 -5.40 -21.64
N LYS A 10 2.32 -6.48 -22.38
CA LYS A 10 1.31 -7.49 -22.67
C LYS A 10 1.40 -8.60 -21.62
N THR A 11 0.27 -8.90 -20.98
CA THR A 11 0.20 -9.90 -19.91
C THR A 11 -0.97 -10.84 -20.16
N THR A 12 -0.74 -12.13 -19.97
CA THR A 12 -1.79 -13.16 -19.97
C THR A 12 -2.22 -13.41 -18.53
N LEU A 13 -3.51 -13.30 -18.25
CA LEU A 13 -4.09 -13.51 -16.91
C LEU A 13 -5.12 -14.63 -16.96
N ASN A 14 -5.13 -15.48 -15.94
CA ASN A 14 -6.20 -16.46 -15.74
C ASN A 14 -7.36 -15.78 -15.00
N LEU A 15 -8.50 -15.65 -15.67
CA LEU A 15 -9.71 -15.04 -15.12
C LEU A 15 -10.86 -16.04 -15.13
N ARG A 16 -11.80 -15.90 -14.20
CA ARG A 16 -13.07 -16.63 -14.24
C ARG A 16 -13.84 -16.25 -15.51
N ASP A 17 -14.33 -17.23 -16.26
CA ASP A 17 -15.01 -17.00 -17.55
C ASP A 17 -16.19 -16.02 -17.42
N GLU A 18 -17.03 -16.20 -16.40
CA GLU A 18 -18.18 -15.33 -16.15
C GLU A 18 -17.76 -13.86 -15.94
N LEU A 19 -16.66 -13.63 -15.19
CA LEU A 19 -16.15 -12.30 -14.94
C LEU A 19 -15.60 -11.67 -16.21
N TYR A 20 -14.85 -12.43 -17.02
CA TYR A 20 -14.33 -11.96 -18.30
C TYR A 20 -15.47 -11.55 -19.25
N ARG A 21 -16.52 -12.38 -19.37
CA ARG A 21 -17.68 -12.08 -20.23
C ARG A 21 -18.38 -10.79 -19.81
N ARG A 22 -18.63 -10.64 -18.50
CA ARG A 22 -19.25 -9.41 -17.96
C ARG A 22 -18.39 -8.18 -18.21
N ALA A 23 -17.09 -8.26 -17.95
CA ALA A 23 -16.17 -7.14 -18.20
C ALA A 23 -16.11 -6.78 -19.70
N LYS A 24 -16.11 -7.78 -20.60
CA LYS A 24 -16.11 -7.56 -22.04
C LYS A 24 -17.40 -6.91 -22.53
N ALA A 25 -18.55 -7.37 -22.04
CA ALA A 25 -19.85 -6.75 -22.34
C ALA A 25 -19.90 -5.30 -21.86
N GLN A 26 -19.44 -5.05 -20.63
CA GLN A 26 -19.36 -3.71 -20.06
C GLN A 26 -18.47 -2.78 -20.89
N ALA A 27 -17.27 -3.24 -21.29
CA ALA A 27 -16.37 -2.46 -22.14
C ALA A 27 -17.02 -2.09 -23.48
N ALA A 28 -17.78 -3.02 -24.08
CA ALA A 28 -18.51 -2.77 -25.32
C ALA A 28 -19.63 -1.74 -25.14
N LEU A 29 -20.40 -1.82 -24.05
CA LEU A 29 -21.44 -0.83 -23.73
C LEU A 29 -20.87 0.57 -23.53
N GLU A 30 -19.67 0.66 -22.97
CA GLU A 30 -18.95 1.93 -22.77
C GLU A 30 -18.14 2.38 -24.00
N GLY A 31 -18.19 1.63 -25.10
CA GLY A 31 -17.50 1.99 -26.34
C GLY A 31 -15.97 2.00 -26.22
N LYS A 32 -15.38 1.23 -25.30
CA LYS A 32 -13.93 1.19 -25.07
C LYS A 32 -13.33 -0.22 -25.13
N PRO A 33 -12.02 -0.34 -25.43
CA PRO A 33 -11.33 -1.62 -25.37
C PRO A 33 -11.31 -2.20 -23.96
N LEU A 34 -11.39 -3.53 -23.84
CA LEU A 34 -11.29 -4.23 -22.55
C LEU A 34 -10.01 -3.87 -21.78
N GLY A 35 -8.88 -3.69 -22.48
CA GLY A 35 -7.62 -3.27 -21.86
C GLY A 35 -7.74 -1.94 -21.13
N ARG A 36 -8.42 -0.96 -21.74
CA ARG A 36 -8.67 0.35 -21.12
C ARG A 36 -9.56 0.24 -19.89
N LEU A 37 -10.63 -0.57 -19.96
CA LEU A 37 -11.48 -0.83 -18.80
C LEU A 37 -10.68 -1.48 -17.64
N MET A 38 -9.74 -2.37 -17.96
CA MET A 38 -8.87 -3.02 -16.97
C MET A 38 -7.89 -2.02 -16.32
N GLU A 39 -7.26 -1.16 -17.11
CA GLU A 39 -6.38 -0.09 -16.63
C GLU A 39 -7.12 0.85 -15.66
N GLU A 40 -8.27 1.38 -16.07
CA GLU A 40 -9.10 2.25 -15.23
C GLU A 40 -9.53 1.55 -13.94
N SER A 41 -9.91 0.27 -14.01
CA SER A 41 -10.28 -0.53 -12.84
C SER A 41 -9.10 -0.71 -11.86
N LEU A 42 -7.89 -0.89 -12.39
CA LEU A 42 -6.67 -1.00 -11.58
C LEU A 42 -6.32 0.34 -10.93
N GLU A 43 -6.39 1.45 -11.66
CA GLU A 43 -6.17 2.80 -11.12
C GLU A 43 -7.15 3.10 -9.99
N MET A 44 -8.44 2.84 -10.20
CA MET A 44 -9.47 3.00 -9.16
C MET A 44 -9.17 2.15 -7.92
N ARG A 45 -8.69 0.91 -8.11
CA ARG A 45 -8.33 0.03 -6.98
C ARG A 45 -7.11 0.54 -6.24
N LEU A 46 -6.10 1.04 -6.94
CA LEU A 46 -4.88 1.60 -6.34
C LEU A 46 -5.18 2.90 -5.58
N GLN A 47 -6.05 3.76 -6.11
CA GLN A 47 -6.51 4.99 -5.42
C GLN A 47 -7.32 4.68 -4.16
N LYS A 48 -8.12 3.59 -4.18
CA LYS A 48 -8.91 3.13 -3.03
C LYS A 48 -8.12 2.30 -2.02
N SER A 49 -6.89 1.91 -2.35
CA SER A 49 -6.01 1.29 -1.36
C SER A 49 -5.88 2.27 -0.19
N PRO A 50 -6.12 1.86 1.07
CA PRO A 50 -6.01 2.77 2.18
C PRO A 50 -4.58 3.30 2.15
N VAL A 51 -4.45 4.58 1.77
CA VAL A 51 -3.27 5.36 2.05
C VAL A 51 -3.07 5.14 3.54
N ARG A 52 -2.08 4.32 3.91
CA ARG A 52 -1.70 4.21 5.32
C ARG A 52 -1.59 5.66 5.78
N PRO A 53 -2.37 6.08 6.80
CA PRO A 53 -2.36 7.48 7.20
C PRO A 53 -0.90 7.89 7.31
N PRO A 54 -0.49 9.03 6.70
CA PRO A 54 0.89 9.48 6.77
C PRO A 54 1.37 9.29 8.20
N LEU A 55 2.56 8.76 8.43
CA LEU A 55 3.03 8.35 9.77
C LEU A 55 2.66 9.38 10.86
N ARG A 56 2.68 10.68 10.52
CA ARG A 56 2.22 11.81 11.33
C ARG A 56 0.75 11.74 11.79
N GLN A 57 -0.20 11.34 10.95
CA GLN A 57 -1.61 11.15 11.32
C GLN A 57 -1.79 9.96 12.28
N TRP A 58 -1.08 8.85 12.04
CA TRP A 58 -1.08 7.72 12.99
C TRP A 58 -0.46 8.11 14.33
N LEU A 59 0.68 8.81 14.32
CA LEU A 59 1.31 9.35 15.54
C LEU A 59 0.37 10.29 16.34
N LYS A 60 -0.50 11.05 15.64
CA LYS A 60 -1.51 11.90 16.29
C LYS A 60 -2.66 11.12 16.93
N SER A 61 -2.90 9.88 16.52
CA SER A 61 -3.90 9.00 17.14
C SER A 61 -3.39 8.27 18.39
N LEU A 62 -2.08 8.31 18.66
CA LEU A 62 -1.53 7.66 19.84
C LEU A 62 -1.87 8.45 21.11
N PRO A 63 -2.16 7.76 22.23
CA PRO A 63 -2.36 8.42 23.52
C PRO A 63 -1.11 9.20 23.91
N LYS A 64 -1.31 10.44 24.37
CA LYS A 64 -0.21 11.28 24.85
C LYS A 64 0.29 10.71 26.18
N ILE A 65 1.57 10.37 26.22
CA ILE A 65 2.21 9.88 27.44
C ILE A 65 2.47 11.09 28.35
N PRO A 66 2.03 11.07 29.62
CA PRO A 66 2.38 12.10 30.59
C PRO A 66 3.90 12.21 30.73
N LYS A 67 4.42 13.43 30.98
CA LYS A 67 5.87 13.68 31.03
C LYS A 67 6.55 12.84 32.11
N GLU A 68 5.81 12.53 33.16
CA GLU A 68 6.21 11.73 34.30
C GLU A 68 6.46 10.27 33.87
N GLY A 69 5.67 9.73 32.94
CA GLY A 69 5.80 8.37 32.41
C GLY A 69 6.95 8.19 31.41
N LEU A 70 7.54 9.27 30.89
CA LEU A 70 8.69 9.18 29.98
C LEU A 70 9.94 8.70 30.70
N ALA A 71 10.12 9.08 31.97
CA ALA A 71 11.25 8.62 32.78
C ALA A 71 11.17 7.12 33.05
N ASP A 72 9.97 6.60 33.33
CA ASP A 72 9.74 5.17 33.54
C ASP A 72 9.96 4.36 32.26
N LEU A 73 9.45 4.84 31.12
CA LEU A 73 9.67 4.17 29.84
C LEU A 73 11.15 4.11 29.47
N ARG A 74 11.89 5.21 29.69
CA ARG A 74 13.32 5.24 29.42
C ARG A 74 14.08 4.24 30.29
N ARG A 75 13.74 4.16 31.58
CA ARG A 75 14.30 3.18 32.50
C ARG A 75 14.02 1.73 32.07
N ILE A 76 12.82 1.45 31.56
CA ILE A 76 12.43 0.11 31.08
C ILE A 76 13.20 -0.24 29.79
N ILE A 77 13.30 0.68 28.83
CA ILE A 77 14.03 0.45 27.57
C ILE A 77 15.52 0.22 27.81
N GLU A 78 16.10 0.91 28.80
CA GLU A 78 17.49 0.78 29.19
C GLU A 78 17.73 -0.41 30.16
N SER A 79 16.69 -1.18 30.52
CA SER A 79 16.78 -2.36 31.37
C SER A 79 17.63 -3.46 30.70
N PRO A 80 18.43 -4.25 31.47
CA PRO A 80 19.19 -5.39 30.95
C PRO A 80 18.32 -6.46 30.28
N ASP A 81 17.01 -6.45 30.54
CA ASP A 81 16.04 -7.41 30.00
C ASP A 81 15.85 -7.27 28.48
N PHE A 82 16.23 -6.13 27.90
CA PHE A 82 16.11 -5.86 26.46
C PHE A 82 17.47 -5.85 25.78
N ARG A 83 17.60 -6.61 24.68
CA ARG A 83 18.78 -6.55 23.81
C ARG A 83 18.67 -5.38 22.83
N LYS A 84 19.79 -4.69 22.60
CA LYS A 84 19.90 -3.71 21.51
C LYS A 84 19.84 -4.46 20.17
N VAL A 85 18.92 -4.05 19.31
CA VAL A 85 18.83 -4.57 17.94
C VAL A 85 19.99 -3.99 17.14
N ASP A 86 20.81 -4.87 16.57
CA ASP A 86 21.90 -4.48 15.67
C ASP A 86 21.30 -3.88 14.38
N PRO A 87 21.79 -2.71 13.91
CA PRO A 87 21.39 -2.13 12.65
C PRO A 87 21.51 -3.03 11.41
N GLU A 88 22.24 -4.14 11.46
CA GLU A 88 22.35 -5.10 10.35
C GLU A 88 21.27 -6.19 10.38
N MET A 89 20.55 -6.39 11.49
CA MET A 89 19.50 -7.43 11.62
C MET A 89 18.23 -7.14 10.82
N TRP A 90 18.08 -5.94 10.25
CA TRP A 90 16.87 -5.47 9.57
C TRP A 90 17.14 -4.91 8.16
N ARG A 91 18.35 -5.13 7.62
CA ARG A 91 18.66 -4.88 6.21
C ARG A 91 18.26 -6.04 5.32
#